data_AF-A0AAE1QK11-F1
#
_entry.id   AF-A0AAE1QK11-F1
#
_cell.length_a   1.000
_cell.length_b   1.000
_cell.length_c   1.000
_cell.angle_alpha   90.00
_cell.angle_beta   90.00
_cell.angle_gamma   90.00
#
_symmetry.space_group_name_H-M   'P 1'
#
loop_
_entity.id
_entity.type
_entity.pdbx_description
1 polymer ?
#
loop_
_entity_poly.entity_id
_entity_poly.type
_entity_poly.pdbx_seq_one_letter_code
_entity_poly.pdbx_strand_id
1 'polypeptide(L)' 'MCGGGSGGILVVDDDDPEAPPPFKQVVVGICAMDKKSKSKPRKEILTRLQELEFICTVIFPEEVILKEPVEKWPLSD' A
#
# COMPACT_ATOMS: atom_id res chain seq x y z
N MET A 1 0.70 -10.16 3.21
CA MET A 1 1.88 -10.23 2.32
C MET A 1 1.44 -9.77 0.95
N CYS A 2 2.06 -8.73 0.38
CA CYS A 2 2.05 -8.52 -1.07
C CYS A 2 2.88 -9.66 -1.66
N GLY A 3 2.21 -10.81 -1.85
CA GLY A 3 2.80 -12.01 -2.43
C GLY A 3 2.96 -11.79 -3.93
N GLY A 4 4.13 -12.15 -4.43
CA GLY A 4 4.58 -11.86 -5.79
C GLY A 4 3.63 -12.41 -6.85
N GLY A 5 3.21 -11.52 -7.72
CA GLY A 5 2.95 -11.82 -9.11
C GLY A 5 3.83 -10.87 -9.90
N SER A 6 4.91 -11.39 -10.49
CA SER A 6 5.55 -10.93 -11.73
C SER A 6 5.44 -9.46 -12.13
N GLY A 7 5.58 -8.52 -11.20
CA GLY A 7 5.84 -7.12 -11.48
C GLY A 7 7.34 -6.99 -11.45
N GLY A 8 7.97 -7.08 -12.61
CA GLY A 8 9.41 -6.85 -12.73
C GLY A 8 9.74 -5.58 -11.95
N ILE A 9 10.63 -5.70 -10.98
CA ILE A 9 11.37 -4.55 -10.50
C ILE A 9 12.03 -4.00 -11.76
N LEU A 10 11.49 -2.89 -12.28
CA LEU A 10 12.17 -2.13 -13.31
C LEU A 10 13.37 -1.54 -12.57
N VAL A 11 14.44 -2.32 -12.48
CA VAL A 11 15.78 -1.77 -12.31
C VAL A 11 16.02 -0.97 -13.58
N VAL A 12 15.56 0.27 -13.57
CA VAL A 12 15.90 1.25 -14.59
C VAL A 12 17.38 1.53 -14.39
N ASP A 13 18.22 0.88 -15.18
CA ASP A 13 19.61 1.27 -15.34
C ASP A 13 19.60 2.70 -15.91
N ASP A 14 20.28 3.63 -15.26
CA ASP A 14 20.22 5.10 -15.45
C ASP A 14 20.80 5.58 -16.80
N ASP A 15 20.87 4.69 -17.81
CA ASP A 15 21.52 4.90 -19.12
C ASP A 15 20.57 4.60 -20.31
N ASP A 16 19.25 4.75 -20.16
CA ASP A 16 18.31 4.70 -21.30
C ASP A 16 17.41 5.95 -21.35
N PRO A 17 17.59 6.84 -22.36
CA PRO A 17 16.84 8.10 -22.46
C PRO A 17 15.39 7.94 -22.94
N GLU A 18 14.89 6.72 -23.15
CA GLU A 18 13.52 6.42 -23.61
C GLU A 18 12.71 5.57 -22.59
N ALA A 19 13.16 5.49 -21.33
CA ALA A 19 12.36 4.89 -20.27
C ALA A 19 11.26 5.86 -19.79
N PRO A 20 9.97 5.44 -19.74
CA PRO A 20 8.94 6.24 -19.10
C PRO A 20 9.31 6.47 -17.62
N PRO A 21 9.04 7.66 -17.06
CA PRO A 21 9.38 7.94 -15.67
C PRO A 21 8.77 6.87 -14.76
N PRO A 22 9.48 6.45 -13.70
CA PRO A 22 8.96 5.43 -12.79
C PRO A 22 7.58 5.86 -12.31
N PHE A 23 6.56 5.06 -12.60
CA PHE A 23 5.18 5.35 -12.20
C PHE A 23 5.15 5.52 -10.68
N LYS A 24 4.87 6.74 -10.21
CA LYS A 24 4.78 7.03 -8.78
C LYS A 24 3.51 6.37 -8.23
N GLN A 25 3.68 5.24 -7.54
CA GLN A 25 2.59 4.59 -6.81
C GLN A 25 2.24 5.42 -5.56
N VAL A 26 0.95 5.60 -5.28
CA VAL A 26 0.44 6.30 -4.10
C VAL A 26 0.13 5.27 -3.01
N VAL A 27 0.70 5.43 -1.83
CA VAL A 27 0.49 4.54 -0.69
C VAL A 27 -0.64 5.04 0.19
N VAL A 28 -1.77 4.33 0.20
CA VAL A 28 -2.94 4.67 1.03
C VAL A 28 -2.90 3.90 2.36
N GLY A 29 -2.70 4.63 3.46
CA GLY A 29 -2.72 4.11 4.82
C GLY A 29 -4.14 3.92 5.36
N ILE A 30 -4.44 2.73 5.86
CA ILE A 30 -5.73 2.37 6.42
C ILE A 30 -5.56 2.19 7.93
N CYS A 31 -5.78 3.28 8.67
CA CYS A 31 -5.72 3.30 10.13
C CYS A 31 -7.12 3.12 10.73
N ALA A 32 -7.49 1.89 11.10
CA ALA A 32 -8.59 1.68 12.05
C ALA A 32 -8.51 0.30 12.72
N MET A 33 -9.17 0.19 13.88
CA MET A 33 -9.38 -1.05 14.63
C MET A 33 -9.86 -2.22 13.76
N ASP A 34 -9.44 -3.44 14.09
CA ASP A 34 -9.68 -4.67 13.34
C ASP A 34 -11.15 -4.94 13.05
N LYS A 35 -12.01 -4.68 14.05
CA LYS A 35 -13.46 -4.85 13.92
C LYS A 35 -14.04 -4.01 12.77
N LYS A 36 -13.46 -2.82 12.54
CA LYS A 36 -13.83 -1.97 11.40
C LYS A 36 -13.01 -2.34 10.17
N SER A 37 -11.72 -2.70 10.32
CA SER A 37 -10.76 -2.98 9.23
C SER A 37 -11.08 -4.21 8.41
N LYS A 38 -11.75 -5.17 9.05
CA LYS A 38 -12.11 -6.44 8.44
C LYS A 38 -13.61 -6.57 8.16
N SER A 39 -14.38 -5.48 8.33
CA SER A 39 -15.82 -5.47 8.05
C SER A 39 -16.09 -5.73 6.57
N LYS A 40 -17.21 -6.41 6.28
CA LYS A 40 -17.64 -6.78 4.92
C LYS A 40 -17.68 -5.58 3.94
N PRO A 41 -18.28 -4.42 4.29
CA PRO A 41 -18.27 -3.27 3.39
C PRO A 41 -16.87 -2.67 3.19
N ARG A 42 -16.01 -2.68 4.21
CA ARG A 42 -14.65 -2.14 4.07
C ARG A 42 -13.80 -3.04 3.15
N LYS A 43 -13.89 -4.37 3.29
CA LYS A 43 -13.19 -5.31 2.41
C LYS A 43 -13.53 -5.10 0.95
N GLU A 44 -14.82 -4.93 0.64
CA GLU A 44 -15.26 -4.65 -0.74
C GLU A 44 -14.69 -3.35 -1.33
N ILE A 45 -14.47 -2.33 -0.50
CA ILE A 45 -13.85 -1.07 -0.94
C ILE A 45 -12.34 -1.26 -1.13
N LEU A 46 -11.68 -1.93 -0.18
CA LEU A 46 -10.24 -2.17 -0.23
C LEU A 46 -9.83 -3.05 -1.41
N THR A 47 -10.61 -4.10 -1.71
CA THR A 47 -10.36 -4.95 -2.87
C THR A 47 -10.41 -4.13 -4.16
N ARG A 48 -11.41 -3.24 -4.33
CA ARG A 48 -11.50 -2.36 -5.50
C ARG A 48 -10.36 -1.35 -5.59
N LEU A 49 -9.86 -0.86 -4.45
CA LEU A 49 -8.69 0.03 -4.41
C LEU A 49 -7.38 -0.70 -4.76
N GLN A 50 -7.27 -1.98 -4.41
CA GLN A 50 -6.10 -2.82 -4.70
C GLN A 50 -6.02 -3.27 -6.17
N GLU A 51 -7.13 -3.22 -6.91
CA GLU A 51 -7.15 -3.48 -8.35
C GLU A 51 -6.56 -2.32 -9.18
N LEU A 52 -6.33 -1.16 -8.56
CA LEU A 52 -5.73 -0.01 -9.21
C LEU A 52 -4.20 -0.12 -9.18
N GLU A 53 -3.58 -0.21 -10.35
CA GLU A 53 -2.12 -0.41 -10.52
C GLU A 53 -1.25 0.72 -9.91
N PHE A 54 -1.88 1.88 -9.67
CA PHE A 54 -1.23 3.07 -9.11
C PHE A 54 -1.40 3.22 -7.59
N ILE A 55 -2.21 2.36 -6.94
CA ILE A 55 -2.55 2.50 -5.51
C ILE A 55 -2.07 1.29 -4.73
N CYS A 56 -1.22 1.53 -3.73
CA CYS A 56 -0.80 0.51 -2.78
C CYS A 56 -1.48 0.76 -1.43
N THR A 57 -2.27 -0.20 -0.93
CA THR A 57 -2.94 -0.04 0.37
C THR A 57 -2.14 -0.69 1.50
N VAL A 58 -1.92 0.02 2.61
CA VAL A 58 -1.27 -0.51 3.82
C VAL A 58 -2.24 -0.46 4.99
N ILE A 59 -2.53 -1.61 5.61
CA ILE A 59 -3.41 -1.68 6.79
C ILE A 59 -2.55 -1.59 8.04
N PHE A 60 -2.84 -0.62 8.90
CA PHE A 60 -2.05 -0.39 10.11
C PHE A 60 -2.43 -1.47 11.14
N PRO A 61 -1.45 -2.19 11.73
CA PRO A 61 -1.75 -3.19 12.74
C PRO A 61 -2.42 -2.57 13.96
N GLU A 62 -3.45 -3.20 14.51
CA GLU A 62 -4.16 -2.66 15.69
C GLU A 62 -3.23 -2.43 16.89
N GLU A 63 -2.24 -3.31 17.09
CA GLU A 63 -1.22 -3.13 18.13
C GLU A 63 -0.41 -1.84 17.94
N VAL A 64 -0.04 -1.51 16.71
CA VAL A 64 0.71 -0.29 16.39
C VAL A 64 -0.16 0.94 16.64
N ILE A 65 -1.43 0.90 16.24
CA ILE A 65 -2.39 1.99 16.46
C ILE A 65 -2.59 2.27 17.96
N LEU A 66 -2.61 1.23 18.79
CA LEU A 66 -2.93 1.33 20.22
C LEU A 66 -1.71 1.55 21.12
N LYS A 67 -0.55 0.98 20.78
CA LYS A 67 0.60 0.87 21.68
C LYS A 67 1.82 1.65 21.23
N GLU A 68 1.96 1.90 19.93
CA GLU A 68 3.16 2.55 19.40
C GLU A 68 2.93 4.05 19.14
N PRO A 69 3.93 4.90 19.38
CA PRO A 69 3.89 6.30 18.99
C PRO A 69 3.82 6.47 17.47
N VAL A 70 3.29 7.61 17.02
CA VAL A 70 2.99 7.88 15.60
C VAL A 70 4.22 7.80 14.69
N GLU A 71 5.42 8.11 15.22
CA GLU A 71 6.67 8.00 14.46
C GLU A 71 7.01 6.57 14.03
N LYS A 72 6.40 5.56 14.65
CA LYS A 72 6.59 4.14 14.33
C LYS A 72 5.48 3.55 13.46
N TRP A 73 4.49 4.37 13.07
CA TRP A 73 3.40 3.89 12.25
C TRP A 73 3.89 3.62 10.81
N PRO A 74 3.24 2.72 10.06
CA PRO A 74 3.58 2.50 8.66
C PRO A 74 3.49 3.79 7.86
N LEU A 75 4.40 3.99 6.91
CA LEU A 75 4.37 5.16 6.03
C LEU A 75 3.20 5.05 5.04
N SER A 76 2.59 6.19 4.77
CA SER A 76 1.57 6.39 3.73
C SER A 76 1.70 7.81 3.16
N ASP A 77 1.32 7.99 1.89
CA ASP A 77 1.26 9.28 1.20
C ASP A 77 0.04 10.12 1.62
#